data_AF-A0A383AA69-F1
#
_entry.id   AF-A0A383AA69-F1
#
_cell.length_a   1.000
_cell.length_b   1.000
_cell.length_c   1.000
_cell.angle_alpha   90.00
_cell.angle_beta   90.00
_cell.angle_gamma   90.00
#
_symmetry.space_group_name_H-M   'P 1'
#
loop_
_entity.id
_entity.type
_entity.pdbx_description
1 polymer ?
#
loop_
_entity_poly.entity_id
_entity_poly.type
_entity_poly.pdbx_seq_one_letter_code
_entity_poly.pdbx_strand_id
1 'polypeptide(L)'
;KIVEEAKSFLLGKNKNLQPKLENKMELAAKELNYEEAAVNRDRIRALNIIQNAQGADLRHLKDADVFAISSKKNLAINESNTINNNVYAIQVFFFRSGKNFGNRTHFIKYHTNLNSERVLDSFIPQFYDLQTPPPKILVSHLPTEKELIEKAFLIKHKKRIKIIKPNRGESHKAVILGITNAEQAIAIKITDYNSQKNLLKNLSKKLSLDTIPERIEVYDNSHFSGYNMIGAMIVSSDKGFEKNQYRKFNIK
;
A
#
# COMPACT_ATOMS: atom_id res chain seq x y z
N LYS A 1 19.34 22.88 12.14
CA LYS A 1 19.94 22.51 10.84
C LYS A 1 19.15 21.41 10.11
N ILE A 2 19.05 20.17 10.62
CA ILE A 2 18.32 19.05 9.95
C ILE A 2 16.83 19.37 9.68
N VAL A 3 16.16 20.05 10.61
CA VAL A 3 14.74 20.42 10.47
C VAL A 3 14.51 21.47 9.37
N GLU A 4 15.46 22.38 9.15
CA GLU A 4 15.37 23.39 8.09
C GLU A 4 15.70 22.82 6.71
N GLU A 5 16.64 21.87 6.63
CA GLU A 5 16.91 21.13 5.40
C GLU A 5 15.71 20.26 5.00
N ALA A 6 15.04 19.63 5.98
CA ALA A 6 13.80 18.90 5.75
C ALA A 6 12.67 19.83 5.28
N LYS A 7 12.48 20.99 5.91
CA LYS A 7 11.51 22.01 5.46
C LYS A 7 11.79 22.50 4.04
N SER A 8 13.06 22.80 3.73
CA SER A 8 13.47 23.28 2.40
C SER A 8 13.32 22.22 1.32
N PHE A 9 13.49 20.95 1.67
CA PHE A 9 13.25 19.82 0.77
C PHE A 9 11.76 19.60 0.48
N LEU A 10 10.91 19.62 1.51
CA LEU A 10 9.45 19.53 1.34
C LEU A 10 8.88 20.69 0.50
N LEU A 11 9.58 21.82 0.46
CA LEU A 11 9.26 22.96 -0.41
C LEU A 11 9.75 22.78 -1.86
N GLY A 12 10.51 21.73 -2.17
CA GLY A 12 11.01 21.41 -3.52
C GLY A 12 12.34 22.10 -3.88
N LYS A 13 13.07 22.65 -2.90
CA LYS A 13 14.29 23.45 -3.16
C LYS A 13 15.60 22.65 -3.15
N ASN A 14 15.59 21.34 -2.88
CA ASN A 14 16.85 20.63 -2.62
C ASN A 14 16.96 19.29 -3.39
N LYS A 15 17.42 19.34 -4.64
CA LYS A 15 17.69 18.15 -5.48
C LYS A 15 18.82 17.25 -4.93
N ASN A 16 19.59 17.72 -3.95
CA ASN A 16 20.80 17.06 -3.47
C ASN A 16 20.62 16.21 -2.21
N LEU A 17 19.40 16.08 -1.68
CA LEU A 17 19.17 15.36 -0.41
C LEU A 17 19.23 13.82 -0.57
N GLN A 18 18.71 13.30 -1.68
CA GLN A 18 18.67 11.87 -1.94
C GLN A 18 20.08 11.27 -2.11
N PRO A 19 20.98 11.84 -2.95
CA PRO A 19 22.37 11.36 -3.04
C PRO A 19 23.11 11.41 -1.70
N LYS A 20 22.80 12.38 -0.83
CA LYS A 20 23.38 12.47 0.52
C LYS A 20 22.91 11.36 1.44
N LEU A 21 21.64 10.97 1.37
CA LEU A 21 21.11 9.86 2.18
C LEU A 21 21.59 8.51 1.69
N GLU A 22 21.75 8.34 0.37
CA GLU A 22 22.34 7.14 -0.24
C GLU A 22 23.79 6.96 0.20
N ASN A 23 24.60 8.02 0.13
CA ASN A 23 25.98 7.97 0.60
C ASN A 23 26.08 7.68 2.11
N LYS A 24 25.23 8.29 2.95
CA LYS A 24 25.17 7.97 4.39
C LYS A 24 24.76 6.53 4.68
N MET A 25 23.82 5.98 3.90
CA MET A 25 23.41 4.58 4.01
C MET A 25 24.57 3.64 3.66
N GLU A 26 25.30 3.91 2.57
CA GLU A 26 26.47 3.11 2.16
C GLU A 26 27.61 3.17 3.17
N LEU A 27 27.90 4.35 3.73
CA LEU A 27 28.92 4.50 4.77
C LEU A 27 28.55 3.71 6.03
N ALA A 28 27.31 3.85 6.52
CA ALA A 28 26.85 3.11 7.69
C ALA A 28 26.87 1.59 7.46
N ALA A 29 26.56 1.12 6.24
CA ALA A 29 26.66 -0.29 5.88
C ALA A 29 28.12 -0.79 5.84
N LYS A 30 29.07 0.03 5.35
CA LYS A 30 30.51 -0.28 5.37
C LYS A 30 31.07 -0.36 6.79
N GLU A 31 30.55 0.46 7.70
CA GLU A 31 30.91 0.46 9.12
C GLU A 31 30.14 -0.59 9.95
N LEU A 32 29.38 -1.48 9.29
CA LEU A 32 28.56 -2.53 9.93
C LEU A 32 27.48 -1.99 10.89
N ASN A 33 27.11 -0.71 10.79
CA ASN A 33 26.03 -0.07 11.55
C ASN A 33 24.69 -0.22 10.81
N TYR A 34 24.12 -1.42 10.90
CA TYR A 34 22.92 -1.79 10.14
C TYR A 34 21.65 -1.04 10.54
N GLU A 35 21.54 -0.59 11.80
CA GLU A 35 20.39 0.20 12.25
C GLU A 35 20.36 1.57 11.57
N GLU A 36 21.50 2.26 11.52
CA GLU A 36 21.59 3.56 10.86
C GLU A 36 21.44 3.44 9.34
N ALA A 37 21.98 2.39 8.73
CA ALA A 37 21.76 2.07 7.33
C ALA A 37 20.26 1.83 7.04
N ALA A 38 19.55 1.09 7.90
CA ALA A 38 18.12 0.85 7.78
C ALA A 38 17.30 2.15 7.88
N VAL A 39 17.64 3.03 8.82
CA VAL A 39 16.98 4.34 8.99
C VAL A 39 17.15 5.21 7.73
N ASN A 40 18.36 5.27 7.16
CA ASN A 40 18.60 6.03 5.94
C ASN A 40 17.93 5.41 4.70
N ARG A 41 17.93 4.08 4.58
CA ARG A 41 17.18 3.35 3.56
C ARG A 41 15.69 3.66 3.60
N ASP A 42 15.10 3.66 4.79
CA ASP A 42 13.67 3.89 4.95
C ASP A 42 13.31 5.36 4.66
N ARG A 43 14.22 6.30 4.94
CA ARG A 43 14.13 7.70 4.49
C ARG A 43 14.19 7.81 2.96
N ILE A 44 15.11 7.10 2.29
CA ILE A 44 15.19 7.09 0.81
C ILE A 44 13.91 6.51 0.19
N ARG A 45 13.37 5.42 0.75
CA ARG A 45 12.08 4.87 0.29
C ARG A 45 10.95 5.87 0.45
N ALA A 46 10.86 6.54 1.59
CA ALA A 46 9.89 7.59 1.81
C ALA A 46 10.03 8.72 0.77
N LEU A 47 11.26 9.13 0.46
CA LEU A 47 11.55 10.13 -0.58
C LEU A 47 11.11 9.70 -1.99
N ASN A 48 11.37 8.47 -2.38
CA ASN A 48 10.96 7.95 -3.69
C ASN A 48 9.44 7.81 -3.82
N ILE A 49 8.74 7.47 -2.74
CA ILE A 49 7.26 7.47 -2.70
C ILE A 49 6.73 8.89 -2.92
N ILE A 50 7.40 9.90 -2.37
CA ILE A 50 7.03 11.31 -2.49
C ILE A 50 7.29 11.86 -3.91
N GLN A 51 8.41 11.54 -4.55
CA GLN A 51 8.71 12.03 -5.91
C GLN A 51 7.81 11.44 -6.99
N ASN A 52 7.34 10.19 -6.80
CA ASN A 52 6.45 9.52 -7.76
C ASN A 52 4.97 9.94 -7.62
N ALA A 53 4.67 10.90 -6.75
CA ALA A 53 3.35 11.48 -6.54
C ALA A 53 2.95 12.43 -7.69
N GLN A 54 2.75 11.91 -8.90
CA GLN A 54 2.02 12.66 -9.92
C GLN A 54 0.54 12.73 -9.53
N GLY A 55 0.04 13.92 -9.16
CA GLY A 55 -1.38 14.13 -8.91
C GLY A 55 -1.73 15.52 -8.39
N ALA A 56 -2.42 16.29 -9.26
CA ALA A 56 -3.13 17.56 -9.05
C ALA A 56 -2.68 18.42 -7.85
N ASP A 57 -1.95 19.50 -8.14
CA ASP A 57 -1.66 20.59 -7.19
C ASP A 57 -2.97 21.20 -6.64
N LEU A 58 -3.47 20.66 -5.53
CA LEU A 58 -4.56 21.24 -4.75
C LEU A 58 -3.94 22.22 -3.74
N ARG A 59 -3.58 23.40 -4.25
CA ARG A 59 -2.70 24.39 -3.60
C ARG A 59 -3.23 24.92 -2.27
N HIS A 60 -4.53 24.79 -1.98
CA HIS A 60 -5.15 25.27 -0.74
C HIS A 60 -5.44 24.17 0.28
N LEU A 61 -5.11 22.90 -0.01
CA LEU A 61 -5.23 21.81 0.95
C LEU A 61 -4.06 21.83 1.95
N LYS A 62 -4.30 22.36 3.14
CA LYS A 62 -3.35 22.26 4.28
C LYS A 62 -3.12 20.79 4.68
N ASP A 63 -2.21 20.58 5.64
CA ASP A 63 -1.84 19.26 6.17
C ASP A 63 -3.06 18.37 6.47
N ALA A 64 -3.27 17.39 5.60
CA ALA A 64 -4.37 16.45 5.66
C ALA A 64 -4.01 15.14 4.96
N ASP A 65 -4.59 14.05 5.42
CA ASP A 65 -4.53 12.76 4.72
C ASP A 65 -5.93 12.42 4.22
N VAL A 66 -6.04 11.90 2.99
CA VAL A 66 -7.30 11.55 2.35
C VAL A 66 -7.43 10.04 2.29
N PHE A 67 -8.52 9.48 2.80
CA PHE A 67 -8.87 8.07 2.73
C PHE A 67 -10.14 7.92 1.91
N ALA A 68 -9.99 7.42 0.69
CA ALA A 68 -11.10 7.18 -0.20
C ALA A 68 -11.23 5.67 -0.45
N ILE A 69 -12.35 5.12 -0.02
CA ILE A 69 -12.70 3.72 -0.23
C ILE A 69 -13.67 3.54 -1.39
N SER A 70 -13.43 2.51 -2.18
CA SER A 70 -14.38 1.92 -3.12
C SER A 70 -14.50 0.42 -2.83
N SER A 71 -15.64 -0.15 -3.21
CA SER A 71 -15.90 -1.58 -3.06
C SER A 71 -16.60 -2.11 -4.30
N LYS A 72 -16.23 -3.31 -4.74
CA LYS A 72 -16.96 -4.03 -5.79
C LYS A 72 -17.24 -5.44 -5.35
N LYS A 73 -18.47 -5.90 -5.60
CA LYS A 73 -18.84 -7.29 -5.36
C LYS A 73 -17.99 -8.18 -6.27
N ASN A 74 -17.26 -9.13 -5.68
CA ASN A 74 -16.51 -10.08 -6.48
C ASN A 74 -17.44 -11.19 -6.96
N LEU A 75 -17.93 -11.08 -8.20
CA LEU A 75 -18.76 -12.10 -8.84
C LEU A 75 -17.94 -13.29 -9.38
N ALA A 76 -16.60 -13.23 -9.33
CA ALA A 76 -15.73 -14.27 -9.90
C ALA A 76 -15.51 -15.50 -8.98
N ILE A 77 -16.19 -15.54 -7.83
CA ILE A 77 -16.18 -16.64 -6.86
C ILE A 77 -17.42 -17.50 -7.09
N ASN A 78 -17.47 -18.17 -8.23
CA ASN A 78 -18.25 -19.38 -8.48
C ASN A 78 -17.24 -20.29 -9.22
N GLU A 79 -16.87 -21.48 -8.75
CA GLU A 79 -17.65 -22.72 -8.75
C GLU A 79 -17.28 -23.68 -7.58
N SER A 80 -16.44 -23.26 -6.64
CA SER A 80 -16.07 -24.08 -5.48
C SER A 80 -16.31 -23.28 -4.19
N ASN A 81 -17.38 -23.65 -3.47
CA ASN A 81 -17.84 -23.09 -2.19
C ASN A 81 -16.74 -22.38 -1.37
N THR A 82 -16.70 -21.03 -1.40
CA THR A 82 -16.46 -20.16 -0.22
C THR A 82 -16.35 -18.67 -0.63
N ILE A 83 -17.46 -17.96 -0.34
CA ILE A 83 -17.70 -16.53 -0.06
C ILE A 83 -17.80 -15.50 -1.19
N ASN A 84 -19.03 -14.98 -1.35
CA ASN A 84 -19.42 -13.67 -1.91
C ASN A 84 -18.75 -12.49 -1.16
N ASN A 85 -17.44 -12.32 -1.26
CA ASN A 85 -16.73 -11.23 -0.59
C ASN A 85 -16.59 -10.02 -1.50
N ASN A 86 -16.98 -8.85 -0.99
CA ASN A 86 -16.61 -7.58 -1.58
C ASN A 86 -15.09 -7.39 -1.54
N VAL A 87 -14.52 -6.93 -2.65
CA VAL A 87 -13.15 -6.43 -2.67
C VAL A 87 -13.21 -4.94 -2.36
N TYR A 88 -12.47 -4.53 -1.34
CA TYR A 88 -12.32 -3.12 -0.97
C TYR A 88 -10.94 -2.64 -1.41
N ALA A 89 -10.90 -1.45 -2.02
CA ALA A 89 -9.67 -0.70 -2.20
C ALA A 89 -9.80 0.64 -1.49
N ILE A 90 -8.78 0.97 -0.72
CA ILE A 90 -8.65 2.26 -0.05
C ILE A 90 -7.47 2.98 -0.67
N GLN A 91 -7.77 4.07 -1.36
CA GLN A 91 -6.77 5.01 -1.81
C GLN A 91 -6.44 5.99 -0.69
N VAL A 92 -5.16 6.08 -0.36
CA VAL A 92 -4.64 7.05 0.60
C VAL A 92 -3.84 8.10 -0.15
N PHE A 93 -4.11 9.39 0.10
CA PHE A 93 -3.25 10.50 -0.31
C PHE A 93 -2.70 11.23 0.90
N PHE A 94 -1.48 11.74 0.77
CA PHE A 94 -0.84 12.54 1.81
C PHE A 94 -0.66 13.96 1.33
N PHE A 95 -1.27 14.94 2.00
CA PHE A 95 -1.09 16.36 1.68
C PHE A 95 -0.36 17.07 2.81
N ARG A 96 0.73 17.76 2.48
CA ARG A 96 1.45 18.62 3.42
C ARG A 96 1.73 19.96 2.74
N SER A 97 1.50 21.07 3.43
CA SER A 97 1.76 22.43 2.90
C SER A 97 1.17 22.69 1.49
N GLY A 98 -0.03 22.17 1.17
CA GLY A 98 -0.66 22.38 -0.15
C GLY A 98 -0.16 21.48 -1.28
N LYS A 99 0.75 20.55 -1.02
CA LYS A 99 1.30 19.63 -2.02
C LYS A 99 0.94 18.18 -1.71
N ASN A 100 0.76 17.39 -2.75
CA ASN A 100 0.59 15.95 -2.66
C ASN A 100 1.96 15.27 -2.50
N PHE A 101 2.11 14.47 -1.44
CA PHE A 101 3.32 13.77 -1.03
C PHE A 101 3.30 12.27 -1.36
N GLY A 102 2.34 11.84 -2.17
CA GLY A 102 2.24 10.45 -2.56
C GLY A 102 0.84 9.91 -2.39
N ASN A 103 0.67 8.75 -2.99
CA ASN A 103 -0.55 8.00 -2.86
C ASN A 103 -0.24 6.51 -2.70
N ARG A 104 -1.15 5.78 -2.08
CA ARG A 104 -1.04 4.34 -1.93
C ARG A 104 -2.41 3.69 -1.94
N THR A 105 -2.54 2.62 -2.70
CA THR A 105 -3.74 1.78 -2.68
C THR A 105 -3.54 0.62 -1.73
N HIS A 106 -4.49 0.42 -0.83
CA HIS A 106 -4.56 -0.73 0.07
C HIS A 106 -5.76 -1.58 -0.32
N PHE A 107 -5.54 -2.88 -0.49
CA PHE A 107 -6.63 -3.83 -0.74
C PHE A 107 -6.92 -4.60 0.55
N ILE A 108 -8.20 -4.63 0.93
CA ILE A 108 -8.63 -5.35 2.14
C ILE A 108 -9.64 -6.41 1.74
N LYS A 109 -9.51 -7.58 2.37
CA LYS A 109 -10.47 -8.68 2.28
C LYS A 109 -11.10 -8.84 3.65
N TYR A 110 -12.42 -8.72 3.71
CA TYR A 110 -13.20 -9.14 4.87
C TYR A 110 -13.90 -10.46 4.55
N HIS A 111 -14.09 -11.29 5.57
CA HIS A 111 -14.88 -12.52 5.45
C HIS A 111 -16.39 -12.24 5.42
N THR A 112 -16.79 -11.01 5.76
CA THR A 112 -18.17 -10.52 5.75
C THR A 112 -18.25 -9.25 4.91
N ASN A 113 -19.40 -9.05 4.26
CA ASN A 113 -19.64 -7.81 3.51
C ASN A 113 -19.94 -6.68 4.50
N LEU A 114 -18.95 -5.83 4.71
CA LEU A 114 -19.06 -4.61 5.52
C LEU A 114 -19.42 -3.41 4.64
N ASN A 115 -20.10 -2.42 5.20
CA ASN A 115 -20.21 -1.12 4.52
C ASN A 115 -18.86 -0.38 4.57
N SER A 116 -18.69 0.60 3.68
CA SER A 116 -17.47 1.39 3.57
C SER A 116 -17.09 2.08 4.89
N GLU A 117 -18.09 2.53 5.66
CA GLU A 117 -17.91 3.18 6.95
C GLU A 117 -17.23 2.25 7.97
N ARG A 118 -17.72 1.01 8.12
CA ARG A 118 -17.15 0.01 9.04
C ARG A 118 -15.76 -0.44 8.63
N VAL A 119 -15.48 -0.49 7.32
CA VAL A 119 -14.12 -0.78 6.85
C VAL A 119 -13.14 0.33 7.25
N LEU A 120 -13.57 1.59 7.19
CA LEU A 120 -12.75 2.72 7.62
C LEU A 120 -12.58 2.78 9.14
N ASP A 121 -13.55 2.30 9.92
CA ASP A 121 -13.46 2.25 11.39
C ASP A 121 -12.23 1.47 11.87
N SER A 122 -11.93 0.32 11.25
CA SER A 122 -10.76 -0.49 11.58
C SER A 122 -9.50 -0.04 10.85
N PHE A 123 -9.62 0.34 9.56
CA PHE A 123 -8.45 0.65 8.74
C PHE A 123 -7.72 1.90 9.21
N ILE A 124 -8.44 2.98 9.54
CA ILE A 124 -7.80 4.26 9.89
C ILE A 124 -6.93 4.12 11.16
N PRO A 125 -7.42 3.59 12.29
CA PRO A 125 -6.59 3.37 13.47
C PRO A 125 -5.38 2.46 13.19
N GLN A 126 -5.59 1.35 12.48
CA GLN A 126 -4.52 0.41 12.14
C GLN A 126 -3.45 1.06 11.24
N PHE A 127 -3.87 1.89 10.29
CA PHE A 127 -2.97 2.63 9.42
C PHE A 127 -2.08 3.61 10.21
N TYR A 128 -2.61 4.20 11.28
CA TYR A 128 -1.85 5.10 12.17
C TYR A 128 -1.24 4.40 13.39
N ASP A 129 -1.10 3.07 13.36
CA ASP A 129 -0.57 2.39 14.54
C ASP A 129 0.90 2.76 14.80
N LEU A 130 1.69 2.86 13.73
CA LEU A 130 3.13 3.15 13.77
C LEU A 130 3.49 4.59 13.35
N GLN A 131 2.52 5.43 13.04
CA GLN A 131 2.75 6.77 12.49
C GLN A 131 1.78 7.81 13.04
N THR A 132 2.20 9.07 13.06
CA THR A 132 1.39 10.15 13.64
C THR A 132 0.45 10.75 12.58
N PRO A 133 -0.87 10.79 12.81
CA PRO A 133 -1.83 11.42 11.90
C PRO A 133 -1.68 12.94 11.82
N PRO A 134 -2.04 13.56 10.66
CA PRO A 134 -2.12 15.01 10.52
C PRO A 134 -3.32 15.59 11.27
N PRO A 135 -3.42 16.93 11.41
CA PRO A 135 -4.55 17.56 12.11
C PRO A 135 -5.93 17.26 11.50
N LYS A 136 -5.99 16.92 10.20
CA LYS A 136 -7.23 16.60 9.48
C LYS A 136 -7.09 15.31 8.69
N ILE A 137 -8.09 14.45 8.82
CA ILE A 137 -8.26 13.26 8.01
C ILE A 137 -9.54 13.46 7.19
N LEU A 138 -9.40 13.44 5.86
CA LEU A 138 -10.50 13.58 4.92
C LEU A 138 -10.92 12.19 4.46
N VAL A 139 -12.23 11.92 4.43
CA VAL A 139 -12.74 10.58 4.14
C VAL A 139 -13.84 10.61 3.08
N SER A 140 -13.92 9.57 2.23
CA SER A 140 -15.07 9.42 1.32
C SER A 140 -16.35 9.03 2.05
N HIS A 141 -16.24 8.21 3.09
CA HIS A 141 -17.33 7.76 3.95
C HIS A 141 -16.96 8.07 5.39
N LEU A 142 -17.93 8.57 6.17
CA LEU A 142 -17.65 8.91 7.57
C LEU A 142 -17.61 7.61 8.39
N PRO A 143 -16.51 7.30 9.10
CA PRO A 143 -16.45 6.11 9.95
C PRO A 143 -17.57 6.14 11.01
N THR A 144 -18.20 5.01 11.31
CA THR A 144 -19.30 4.96 12.28
C THR A 144 -18.82 5.26 13.70
N GLU A 145 -17.57 4.92 14.00
CA GLU A 145 -16.91 5.11 15.28
C GLU A 145 -16.01 6.35 15.29
N LYS A 146 -16.27 7.32 14.40
CA LYS A 146 -15.51 8.57 14.27
C LYS A 146 -15.09 9.18 15.62
N GLU A 147 -16.05 9.34 16.54
CA GLU A 147 -15.78 10.00 17.82
C GLU A 147 -14.82 9.21 18.70
N LEU A 148 -14.91 7.88 18.67
CA LEU A 148 -14.01 6.98 19.38
C LEU A 148 -12.61 7.06 18.78
N ILE A 149 -12.50 7.07 17.45
CA ILE A 149 -11.22 7.20 16.74
C ILE A 149 -10.57 8.56 17.06
N GLU A 150 -11.32 9.67 16.99
CA GLU A 150 -10.80 11.00 17.34
C GLU A 150 -10.34 11.07 18.81
N LYS A 151 -11.07 10.46 19.74
CA LYS A 151 -10.69 10.37 21.17
C LYS A 151 -9.43 9.52 21.35
N ALA A 152 -9.35 8.35 20.72
CA ALA A 152 -8.19 7.46 20.79
C ALA A 152 -6.93 8.17 20.27
N PHE A 153 -7.05 8.91 19.17
CA PHE A 153 -5.96 9.72 18.64
C PHE A 153 -5.55 10.87 19.55
N LEU A 154 -6.50 11.51 20.22
CA LEU A 154 -6.18 12.54 21.22
C LEU A 154 -5.37 11.95 22.39
N ILE A 155 -5.74 10.76 22.88
CA ILE A 155 -5.04 10.08 23.97
C ILE A 155 -3.64 9.66 23.52
N LYS A 156 -3.52 8.96 22.37
CA LYS A 156 -2.25 8.40 21.88
C LYS A 156 -1.27 9.48 21.42
N HIS A 157 -1.73 10.50 20.71
CA HIS A 157 -0.86 11.50 20.07
C HIS A 157 -0.88 12.88 20.74
N LYS A 158 -1.69 13.09 21.79
CA LYS A 158 -1.85 14.37 22.50
C LYS A 158 -2.22 15.55 21.58
N LYS A 159 -2.88 15.26 20.45
CA LYS A 159 -3.30 16.25 19.44
C LYS A 159 -4.74 16.03 19.04
N ARG A 160 -5.47 17.13 18.80
CA ARG A 160 -6.83 17.07 18.25
C ARG A 160 -6.75 16.82 16.75
N ILE A 161 -7.12 15.60 16.34
CA ILE A 161 -7.25 15.21 14.93
C ILE A 161 -8.74 15.17 14.59
N LYS A 162 -9.11 15.74 13.44
CA LYS A 162 -10.50 15.79 12.98
C LYS A 162 -10.71 14.95 11.74
N ILE A 163 -11.70 14.05 11.79
CA ILE A 163 -12.13 13.22 10.66
C ILE A 163 -13.34 13.91 10.01
N ILE A 164 -13.21 14.23 8.72
CA ILE A 164 -14.16 15.08 8.01
C ILE A 164 -14.51 14.42 6.67
N LYS A 165 -15.80 14.30 6.37
CA LYS A 165 -16.30 14.02 5.03
C LYS A 165 -16.59 15.34 4.32
N PRO A 166 -15.71 15.84 3.43
CA PRO A 166 -15.92 17.11 2.75
C PRO A 166 -16.99 17.00 1.67
N ASN A 167 -17.87 18.01 1.59
CA ASN A 167 -18.97 18.07 0.60
C ASN A 167 -18.73 19.08 -0.53
N ARG A 168 -17.71 19.94 -0.42
CA ARG A 168 -17.36 20.97 -1.43
C ARG A 168 -15.90 21.40 -1.31
N GLY A 169 -15.43 22.15 -2.31
CA GLY A 169 -14.08 22.72 -2.34
C GLY A 169 -12.97 21.72 -2.68
N GLU A 170 -11.71 22.11 -2.48
CA GLU A 170 -10.55 21.29 -2.83
C GLU A 170 -10.49 19.98 -2.04
N SER A 171 -10.86 19.98 -0.76
CA SER A 171 -10.95 18.76 0.05
C SER A 171 -11.89 17.73 -0.57
N HIS A 172 -13.02 18.18 -1.13
CA HIS A 172 -13.97 17.30 -1.80
C HIS A 172 -13.41 16.78 -3.12
N LYS A 173 -12.74 17.64 -3.91
CA LYS A 173 -12.04 17.20 -5.14
C LYS A 173 -10.99 16.14 -4.85
N ALA A 174 -10.21 16.28 -3.77
CA ALA A 174 -9.21 15.29 -3.36
C ALA A 174 -9.85 13.94 -3.02
N VAL A 175 -10.98 13.95 -2.31
CA VAL A 175 -11.75 12.75 -1.99
C VAL A 175 -12.30 12.08 -3.25
N ILE A 176 -12.90 12.85 -4.17
CA ILE A 176 -13.40 12.32 -5.46
C ILE A 176 -12.27 11.65 -6.24
N LEU A 177 -11.12 12.32 -6.38
CA LEU A 177 -9.95 11.74 -7.05
C LEU A 177 -9.53 10.41 -6.39
N GLY A 178 -9.60 10.33 -5.07
CA GLY A 178 -9.31 9.10 -4.34
C GLY A 178 -10.30 7.98 -4.63
N ILE A 179 -11.59 8.31 -4.73
CA ILE A 179 -12.63 7.33 -5.08
C ILE A 179 -12.38 6.79 -6.48
N THR A 180 -12.13 7.66 -7.47
CA THR A 180 -11.84 7.25 -8.84
C THR A 180 -10.60 6.36 -8.92
N ASN A 181 -9.52 6.70 -8.21
CA ASN A 181 -8.32 5.87 -8.17
C ASN A 181 -8.59 4.51 -7.50
N ALA A 182 -9.37 4.47 -6.42
CA ALA A 182 -9.75 3.22 -5.77
C ALA A 182 -10.59 2.33 -6.70
N GLU A 183 -11.54 2.90 -7.45
CA GLU A 183 -12.35 2.18 -8.44
C GLU A 183 -11.50 1.60 -9.58
N GLN A 184 -10.58 2.39 -10.14
CA GLN A 184 -9.65 1.95 -11.17
C GLN A 184 -8.76 0.81 -10.65
N ALA A 185 -8.23 0.94 -9.43
CA ALA A 185 -7.39 -0.09 -8.84
C ALA A 185 -8.15 -1.40 -8.59
N ILE A 186 -9.43 -1.35 -8.20
CA ILE A 186 -10.29 -2.54 -8.10
C ILE A 186 -10.50 -3.15 -9.48
N ALA A 187 -10.78 -2.35 -10.50
CA ALA A 187 -11.01 -2.84 -11.85
C ALA A 187 -9.78 -3.58 -12.39
N ILE A 188 -8.59 -2.99 -12.27
CA ILE A 188 -7.32 -3.62 -12.65
C ILE A 188 -7.14 -4.94 -11.89
N LYS A 189 -7.32 -4.94 -10.56
CA LYS A 189 -7.15 -6.13 -9.74
C LYS A 189 -8.10 -7.28 -10.13
N ILE A 190 -9.33 -6.98 -10.47
CA ILE A 190 -10.30 -7.98 -10.94
C ILE A 190 -9.88 -8.52 -12.31
N THR A 191 -9.43 -7.67 -13.21
CA THR A 191 -8.94 -8.08 -14.54
C THR A 191 -7.72 -8.99 -14.41
N ASP A 192 -6.74 -8.64 -13.57
CA ASP A 192 -5.55 -9.46 -13.32
C ASP A 192 -5.93 -10.83 -12.75
N TYR A 193 -6.84 -10.86 -11.78
CA TYR A 193 -7.34 -12.10 -11.18
C TYR A 193 -8.03 -13.02 -12.21
N ASN A 194 -8.92 -12.46 -13.04
CA ASN A 194 -9.62 -13.23 -14.08
C ASN A 194 -8.64 -13.75 -15.14
N SER A 195 -7.64 -12.95 -15.50
CA SER A 195 -6.60 -13.34 -16.44
C SER A 195 -5.77 -14.51 -15.89
N GLN A 196 -5.38 -14.45 -14.61
CA GLN A 196 -4.66 -15.53 -13.93
C GLN A 196 -5.52 -16.80 -13.80
N LYS A 197 -6.80 -16.68 -13.45
CA LYS A 197 -7.74 -17.82 -13.38
C LYS A 197 -7.88 -18.52 -14.74
N ASN A 198 -8.00 -17.75 -15.82
CA ASN A 198 -8.06 -18.29 -17.17
C ASN A 198 -6.75 -18.96 -17.59
N LEU A 199 -5.60 -18.39 -17.21
CA LEU A 199 -4.29 -18.99 -17.45
C LEU A 199 -4.18 -20.36 -16.76
N LEU A 200 -4.55 -20.46 -15.48
CA LEU A 200 -4.53 -21.71 -14.71
C LEU A 200 -5.50 -22.75 -15.28
N LYS A 201 -6.70 -22.34 -15.71
CA LYS A 201 -7.67 -23.22 -16.39
C LYS A 201 -7.15 -23.75 -17.72
N ASN A 202 -6.43 -22.92 -18.49
CA ASN A 202 -5.81 -23.36 -19.74
C ASN A 202 -4.61 -24.28 -19.48
N LEU A 203 -3.84 -24.03 -18.42
CA LEU A 203 -2.74 -24.88 -18.00
C LEU A 203 -3.23 -26.26 -17.57
N SER A 204 -4.28 -26.35 -16.74
CA SER A 204 -4.84 -27.63 -16.30
C SER A 204 -5.32 -28.47 -17.48
N LYS A 205 -5.99 -27.86 -18.46
CA LYS A 205 -6.40 -28.52 -19.71
C LYS A 205 -5.21 -29.04 -20.52
N LYS A 206 -4.16 -28.23 -20.67
CA LYS A 206 -2.97 -28.62 -21.45
C LYS A 206 -2.18 -29.75 -20.82
N LEU A 207 -2.16 -29.81 -19.49
CA LEU A 207 -1.46 -30.84 -18.72
C LEU A 207 -2.37 -32.02 -18.33
N SER A 208 -3.63 -32.03 -18.77
CA SER A 208 -4.64 -33.03 -18.39
C SER A 208 -4.76 -33.24 -16.88
N LEU A 209 -4.72 -32.16 -16.10
CA LEU A 209 -4.92 -32.21 -14.66
C LEU A 209 -6.41 -32.35 -14.33
N ASP A 210 -6.73 -33.20 -13.35
CA ASP A 210 -8.12 -33.40 -12.88
C ASP A 210 -8.73 -32.13 -12.27
N THR A 211 -7.89 -31.25 -11.71
CA THR A 211 -8.31 -30.00 -11.06
C THR A 211 -7.47 -28.80 -11.53
N ILE A 212 -8.04 -27.60 -11.40
CA ILE A 212 -7.30 -26.35 -11.63
C ILE A 212 -6.31 -26.19 -10.46
N PRO A 213 -5.00 -26.07 -10.70
CA PRO A 213 -4.03 -25.92 -9.62
C PRO A 213 -4.24 -24.59 -8.90
N GLU A 214 -4.51 -24.66 -7.60
CA GLU A 214 -4.65 -23.46 -6.74
C GLU A 214 -3.30 -22.85 -6.37
N ARG A 215 -2.25 -23.69 -6.40
CA ARG A 215 -0.88 -23.33 -6.05
C ARG A 215 0.09 -24.05 -6.99
N ILE A 216 1.03 -23.29 -7.54
CA ILE A 216 2.14 -23.78 -8.35
C ILE A 216 3.44 -23.35 -7.68
N GLU A 217 4.28 -24.32 -7.34
CA GLU A 217 5.63 -24.08 -6.87
C GLU A 217 6.60 -24.41 -8.01
N VAL A 218 7.51 -23.49 -8.29
CA VAL A 218 8.53 -23.68 -9.31
C VAL A 218 9.88 -23.65 -8.61
N TYR A 219 10.64 -24.73 -8.79
CA TYR A 219 11.96 -24.92 -8.22
C TYR A 219 13.00 -24.73 -9.32
N ASP A 220 13.96 -23.84 -9.08
CA ASP A 220 15.14 -23.65 -9.91
C ASP A 220 16.39 -24.04 -9.12
N ASN A 221 17.23 -24.89 -9.71
CA ASN A 221 18.47 -25.38 -9.11
C ASN A 221 19.66 -24.77 -9.86
N SER A 222 20.08 -23.59 -9.41
CA SER A 222 21.20 -22.87 -10.00
C SER A 222 22.55 -23.40 -9.50
N HIS A 223 23.45 -23.73 -10.44
CA HIS A 223 24.84 -24.11 -10.15
C HIS A 223 25.79 -22.96 -10.44
N PHE A 224 26.51 -22.49 -9.41
CA PHE A 224 27.66 -21.61 -9.58
C PHE A 224 28.92 -22.45 -9.38
N SER A 225 29.55 -22.85 -10.48
CA SER A 225 30.96 -23.29 -10.59
C SER A 225 31.57 -24.03 -9.39
N GLY A 226 30.85 -25.02 -8.82
CA GLY A 226 31.37 -25.96 -7.81
C GLY A 226 31.29 -25.56 -6.34
N TYR A 227 30.90 -24.33 -5.97
CA TYR A 227 30.77 -23.93 -4.56
C TYR A 227 29.48 -23.12 -4.33
N ASN A 228 28.66 -23.58 -3.39
CA ASN A 228 27.34 -23.06 -3.00
C ASN A 228 26.21 -23.29 -4.03
N MET A 229 25.74 -24.54 -4.13
CA MET A 229 24.49 -24.86 -4.81
C MET A 229 23.32 -24.17 -4.11
N ILE A 230 22.56 -23.38 -4.87
CA ILE A 230 21.40 -22.64 -4.37
C ILE A 230 20.16 -23.13 -5.12
N GLY A 231 19.19 -23.62 -4.36
CA GLY A 231 17.83 -23.81 -4.84
C GLY A 231 17.01 -22.55 -4.61
N ALA A 232 16.19 -22.16 -5.58
CA ALA A 232 15.20 -21.12 -5.44
C ALA A 232 13.80 -21.71 -5.67
N MET A 233 12.84 -21.36 -4.82
CA MET A 233 11.44 -21.69 -5.03
C MET A 233 10.62 -20.41 -5.10
N ILE A 234 9.89 -20.28 -6.19
CA ILE A 234 8.86 -19.26 -6.34
C ILE A 234 7.48 -19.91 -6.26
N VAL A 235 6.50 -19.11 -5.85
CA VAL A 235 5.12 -19.54 -5.66
C VAL A 235 4.21 -18.68 -6.53
N SER A 236 3.32 -19.31 -7.28
CA SER A 236 2.21 -18.67 -7.98
C SER A 236 0.88 -19.31 -7.61
N SER A 237 -0.19 -18.52 -7.56
CA SER A 237 -1.56 -18.97 -7.32
C SER A 237 -2.55 -18.25 -8.23
N ASP A 238 -3.84 -18.36 -7.92
CA ASP A 238 -4.92 -17.52 -8.48
C ASP A 238 -4.70 -16.01 -8.26
N LYS A 239 -3.83 -15.63 -7.32
CA LYS A 239 -3.44 -14.24 -7.03
C LYS A 239 -2.18 -13.80 -7.79
N GLY A 240 -1.63 -14.64 -8.66
CA GLY A 240 -0.33 -14.42 -9.31
C GLY A 240 0.84 -14.79 -8.39
N PHE A 241 1.97 -14.12 -8.55
CA PHE A 241 3.20 -14.42 -7.81
C PHE A 241 3.15 -13.99 -6.33
N GLU A 242 3.34 -14.95 -5.42
CA GLU A 242 3.31 -14.74 -3.97
C GLU A 242 4.72 -14.57 -3.39
N LYS A 243 5.31 -13.38 -3.59
CA LYS A 243 6.71 -13.07 -3.23
C LYS A 243 7.09 -13.34 -1.77
N ASN A 244 6.15 -13.15 -0.84
CA ASN A 244 6.34 -13.45 0.59
C ASN A 244 6.54 -14.95 0.88
N GLN A 245 6.14 -15.81 -0.06
CA GLN A 245 6.30 -17.25 0.04
C GLN A 245 7.54 -17.78 -0.68
N TYR A 246 8.36 -16.92 -1.27
CA TYR A 246 9.58 -17.35 -1.96
C TYR A 246 10.57 -17.92 -0.94
N ARG A 247 11.31 -18.95 -1.35
CA ARG A 247 12.33 -19.60 -0.51
C ARG A 247 13.64 -19.75 -1.28
N LYS A 248 14.73 -19.66 -0.54
CA LYS A 248 16.07 -19.97 -0.99
C LYS A 248 16.58 -21.14 -0.14
N PHE A 249 17.07 -22.18 -0.78
CA PHE A 249 17.61 -23.37 -0.14
C PHE A 249 19.11 -23.41 -0.39
N ASN A 250 19.89 -23.56 0.67
CA ASN A 250 21.29 -23.94 0.53
C ASN A 250 21.31 -25.46 0.37
N ILE A 251 21.75 -25.94 -0.78
CA ILE A 251 21.86 -27.37 -1.06
C ILE A 251 23.24 -27.81 -0.57
N LYS A 252 23.26 -28.80 0.33
CA LYS A 252 24.47 -29.41 0.90
C LYS A 252 24.75 -30.75 0.25
#